data_AF-A0A5A7MGY5-F1
#
_entry.id   AF-A0A5A7MGY5-F1
#
_cell.length_a   1.000
_cell.length_b   1.000
_cell.length_c   1.000
_cell.angle_alpha   90.00
_cell.angle_beta   90.00
_cell.angle_gamma   90.00
#
_symmetry.space_group_name_H-M   'P 1'
#
loop_
_entity.id
_entity.type
_entity.pdbx_description
1 polymer ?
#
loop_
_entity_poly.entity_id
_entity_poly.type
_entity_poly.pdbx_seq_one_letter_code
_entity_poly.pdbx_strand_id
1 'polypeptide(L)'
;MTTILADAINLGLTKMAESCPGTTYAKLAWLKAWHTRDETYSTALAELVNAQFRHPFAEHWGDGTTSSSDGQNFRTGSKAESTGHINPKYGSSPGRTFYTHISDQYAPFHTKVVNVGVRDSTYVLDGLLYHESDLRIEEHYTDTAGFTAHVFALMHLLGFRFAPRIRDLGDTKLFIPKGDTAYDALKPMISSDRLNIKAIRAHWDEILRLATSIKQGTVTASLMLRKLGSYPRQNGLAIALRELGRIERTLFILDWLQSVELRRRVHAGLNKGEARNALARAVFFNRLGEIRDRSFEQQRYRASGLNLVTAAVVLWNTVYLERAAHALRGNGHAVDDALLQYLSPLGWEHINLTGDYLWRSSAKIGAGKFRPLRPLQPA
;
A
#
# COMPACT_ATOMS: atom_id res chain seq x y z
N MET A 1 15.52 -5.62 16.96
CA MET A 1 14.52 -6.61 16.51
C MET A 1 13.35 -6.77 17.50
N THR A 2 13.58 -7.09 18.77
CA THR A 2 12.51 -7.23 19.79
C THR A 2 11.54 -6.04 19.86
N THR A 3 12.08 -4.82 19.85
CA THR A 3 11.27 -3.58 19.85
C THR A 3 10.37 -3.47 18.61
N ILE A 4 10.91 -3.78 17.43
CA ILE A 4 10.16 -3.76 16.16
C ILE A 4 9.03 -4.79 16.19
N LEU A 5 9.32 -6.02 16.64
CA LEU A 5 8.29 -7.04 16.78
C LEU A 5 7.19 -6.61 17.76
N ALA A 6 7.54 -5.97 18.87
CA ALA A 6 6.56 -5.49 19.85
C ALA A 6 5.56 -4.49 19.26
N ASP A 7 6.00 -3.67 18.30
CA ASP A 7 5.14 -2.77 17.54
C ASP A 7 4.32 -3.54 16.50
N ALA A 8 4.96 -4.42 15.73
CA ALA A 8 4.34 -5.20 14.65
C ALA A 8 3.23 -6.15 15.11
N ILE A 9 3.47 -6.89 16.19
CA ILE A 9 2.48 -7.86 16.69
C ILE A 9 1.43 -7.25 17.62
N ASN A 10 1.47 -5.92 17.82
CA ASN A 10 0.60 -5.17 18.72
C ASN A 10 0.72 -5.52 20.22
N LEU A 11 1.82 -6.10 20.67
CA LEU A 11 2.01 -6.49 22.07
C LEU A 11 2.37 -5.26 22.95
N GLY A 12 3.25 -4.42 22.44
CA GLY A 12 3.86 -3.30 23.17
C GLY A 12 4.99 -3.73 24.11
N LEU A 13 5.80 -2.77 24.55
CA LEU A 13 7.09 -3.05 25.19
C LEU A 13 6.99 -3.73 26.55
N THR A 14 5.97 -3.41 27.36
CA THR A 14 5.82 -3.99 28.70
C THR A 14 5.60 -5.50 28.63
N LYS A 15 4.59 -5.93 27.85
CA LYS A 15 4.31 -7.35 27.66
C LYS A 15 5.41 -8.05 26.85
N MET A 16 6.05 -7.36 25.90
CA MET A 16 7.21 -7.91 25.22
C MET A 16 8.39 -8.20 26.16
N ALA A 17 8.62 -7.37 27.18
CA ALA A 17 9.67 -7.64 28.17
C ALA A 17 9.36 -8.89 29.00
N GLU A 18 8.09 -9.11 29.35
CA GLU A 18 7.64 -10.33 30.06
C GLU A 18 7.82 -11.59 29.18
N SER A 19 7.53 -11.49 27.87
CA SER A 19 7.64 -12.61 26.91
C SER A 19 9.03 -12.79 26.28
N CYS A 20 10.03 -12.00 26.69
CA CYS A 20 11.39 -12.06 26.16
C CYS A 20 12.41 -12.24 27.30
N PRO A 21 12.65 -13.50 27.75
CA PRO A 21 13.59 -13.79 28.83
C PRO A 21 14.96 -13.13 28.63
N GLY A 22 15.45 -12.43 29.66
CA GLY A 22 16.73 -11.71 29.63
C GLY A 22 16.67 -10.28 29.06
N THR A 23 15.47 -9.75 28.81
CA THR A 23 15.25 -8.35 28.43
C THR A 23 14.36 -7.64 29.43
N THR A 24 14.59 -6.34 29.65
CA THR A 24 13.78 -5.50 30.54
C THR A 24 13.04 -4.43 29.75
N TYR A 25 11.94 -3.93 30.32
CA TYR A 25 11.20 -2.80 29.75
C TYR A 25 12.11 -1.59 29.54
N ALA A 26 12.94 -1.24 30.53
CA ALA A 26 13.85 -0.09 30.46
C ALA A 26 14.80 -0.18 29.25
N LYS A 27 15.35 -1.37 28.99
CA LYS A 27 16.19 -1.63 27.82
C LYS A 27 15.42 -1.46 26.50
N LEU A 28 14.21 -2.01 26.41
CA LEU A 28 13.38 -1.89 25.20
C LEU A 28 12.94 -0.45 24.94
N ALA A 29 12.57 0.29 25.99
CA ALA A 29 12.17 1.68 25.90
C ALA A 29 13.34 2.56 25.45
N TRP A 30 14.54 2.34 26.00
CA TRP A 30 15.76 3.02 25.56
C TRP A 30 16.05 2.74 24.08
N LEU A 31 16.02 1.46 23.66
CA LEU A 31 16.24 1.10 22.26
C LEU A 31 15.22 1.76 21.33
N LYS A 32 13.94 1.81 21.73
CA LYS A 32 12.90 2.49 20.96
C LYS A 32 13.19 3.98 20.81
N ALA A 33 13.50 4.66 21.92
CA ALA A 33 13.74 6.10 21.92
C ALA A 33 14.96 6.51 21.05
N TRP A 34 16.02 5.69 21.04
CA TRP A 34 17.25 6.02 20.33
C TRP A 34 17.28 5.57 18.88
N HIS A 35 16.64 4.44 18.55
CA HIS A 35 16.77 3.79 17.24
C HIS A 35 15.48 3.65 16.46
N THR A 36 14.31 3.97 17.03
CA THR A 36 13.03 3.87 16.32
C THR A 36 12.52 5.25 15.98
N ARG A 37 12.52 5.56 14.70
CA ARG A 37 12.07 6.81 14.07
C ARG A 37 11.44 6.49 12.72
N ASP A 38 10.70 7.43 12.16
CA ASP A 38 10.06 7.22 10.85
C ASP A 38 11.09 7.02 9.73
N GLU A 39 12.21 7.75 9.78
CA GLU A 39 13.30 7.65 8.82
C GLU A 39 13.93 6.25 8.91
N THR A 40 14.24 5.78 10.12
CA THR A 40 14.84 4.45 10.31
C THR A 40 13.92 3.32 9.87
N TYR A 41 12.60 3.47 10.03
CA TYR A 41 11.64 2.49 9.52
C TYR A 41 11.54 2.53 8.00
N SER A 42 11.55 3.73 7.41
CA SER A 42 11.46 3.92 5.96
C SER A 42 12.68 3.33 5.25
N THR A 43 13.88 3.63 5.77
CA THR A 43 15.13 3.08 5.23
C THR A 43 15.20 1.56 5.40
N ALA A 44 14.86 1.03 6.59
CA ALA A 44 14.84 -0.42 6.80
C ALA A 44 13.81 -1.14 5.91
N LEU A 45 12.67 -0.51 5.65
CA LEU A 45 11.66 -1.03 4.74
C LEU A 45 12.17 -1.04 3.30
N ALA A 46 12.81 0.05 2.85
CA ALA A 46 13.39 0.16 1.53
C ALA A 46 14.42 -0.95 1.26
N GLU A 47 15.28 -1.27 2.22
CA GLU A 47 16.24 -2.38 2.09
C GLU A 47 15.54 -3.73 1.84
N LEU A 48 14.47 -4.04 2.57
CA LEU A 48 13.72 -5.29 2.37
C LEU A 48 12.97 -5.30 1.03
N VAL A 49 12.38 -4.16 0.65
CA VAL A 49 11.68 -4.00 -0.62
C VAL A 49 12.66 -4.14 -1.78
N ASN A 50 13.84 -3.53 -1.70
CA ASN A 50 14.89 -3.61 -2.71
C ASN A 50 15.45 -5.03 -2.83
N ALA A 51 15.61 -5.74 -1.71
CA ALA A 51 16.00 -7.13 -1.71
C ALA A 51 14.94 -8.02 -2.39
N GLN A 52 13.64 -7.79 -2.12
CA GLN A 52 12.54 -8.49 -2.80
C GLN A 52 12.52 -8.15 -4.30
N PHE A 53 12.70 -6.88 -4.64
CA PHE A 53 12.67 -6.39 -6.02
C PHE A 53 13.75 -7.01 -6.90
N ARG A 54 14.96 -7.19 -6.34
CA ARG A 54 16.09 -7.80 -7.04
C ARG A 54 16.10 -9.33 -6.97
N HIS A 55 15.17 -9.95 -6.26
CA HIS A 55 15.14 -11.39 -6.10
C HIS A 55 14.59 -12.05 -7.38
N PRO A 56 15.32 -12.96 -8.06
CA PRO A 56 14.90 -13.53 -9.34
C PRO A 56 13.52 -14.21 -9.28
N PHE A 57 13.26 -14.97 -8.21
CA PHE A 57 11.95 -15.59 -8.02
C PHE A 57 10.77 -14.60 -7.96
N ALA A 58 11.00 -13.33 -7.60
CA ALA A 58 9.95 -12.34 -7.54
C ALA A 58 9.41 -11.94 -8.93
N GLU A 59 10.21 -12.13 -9.99
CA GLU A 59 9.84 -11.84 -11.39
C GLU A 59 8.63 -12.68 -11.85
N HIS A 60 8.38 -13.83 -11.23
CA HIS A 60 7.19 -14.65 -11.51
C HIS A 60 5.87 -13.94 -11.17
N TRP A 61 5.89 -12.91 -10.32
CA TRP A 61 4.69 -12.19 -9.91
C TRP A 61 4.51 -10.82 -10.58
N GLY A 62 5.61 -10.23 -11.05
CA GLY A 62 5.65 -8.89 -11.64
C GLY A 62 7.08 -8.38 -11.76
N ASP A 63 7.24 -7.28 -12.49
CA ASP A 63 8.52 -6.63 -12.77
C ASP A 63 8.80 -5.43 -11.85
N GLY A 64 7.96 -5.21 -10.83
CA GLY A 64 8.09 -4.09 -9.89
C GLY A 64 7.62 -2.74 -10.45
N THR A 65 6.99 -2.71 -11.63
CA THR A 65 6.48 -1.47 -12.24
C THR A 65 5.03 -1.17 -11.87
N THR A 66 4.28 -2.15 -11.35
CA THR A 66 2.88 -1.93 -10.95
C THR A 66 2.67 -2.09 -9.46
N SER A 67 1.66 -1.41 -8.94
CA SER A 67 1.33 -1.49 -7.51
C SER A 67 -0.15 -1.29 -7.24
N SER A 68 -0.58 -1.64 -6.03
CA SER A 68 -1.91 -1.29 -5.52
C SER A 68 -1.81 -0.62 -4.16
N SER A 69 -2.87 0.08 -3.75
CA SER A 69 -3.01 0.51 -2.37
C SER A 69 -4.42 0.35 -1.84
N ASP A 70 -4.51 0.02 -0.55
CA ASP A 70 -5.77 -0.18 0.16
C ASP A 70 -5.67 0.28 1.62
N GLY A 71 -6.82 0.70 2.15
CA GLY A 71 -7.02 1.12 3.53
C GLY A 71 -7.55 -0.01 4.39
N GLN A 72 -6.70 -0.51 5.30
CA GLN A 72 -7.08 -1.52 6.27
C GLN A 72 -7.51 -0.89 7.60
N ASN A 73 -8.77 -1.10 8.00
CA ASN A 73 -9.27 -0.58 9.28
C ASN A 73 -8.95 -1.53 10.45
N PHE A 74 -8.30 -0.98 11.47
CA PHE A 74 -8.06 -1.63 12.76
C PHE A 74 -8.93 -0.95 13.82
N ARG A 75 -9.63 -1.74 14.63
CA ARG A 75 -10.47 -1.20 15.70
C ARG A 75 -9.60 -0.46 16.72
N THR A 76 -10.13 0.60 17.32
CA THR A 76 -9.51 1.25 18.46
C THR A 76 -10.28 0.90 19.72
N GLY A 77 -9.57 0.54 20.77
CA GLY A 77 -10.16 0.25 22.09
C GLY A 77 -9.49 1.03 23.20
N SER A 78 -10.12 1.05 24.37
CA SER A 78 -9.57 1.66 25.59
C SER A 78 -9.16 3.13 25.36
N LYS A 79 -7.94 3.52 25.76
CA LYS A 79 -7.45 4.92 25.68
C LYS A 79 -7.41 5.49 24.26
N ALA A 80 -7.40 4.63 23.23
CA ALA A 80 -7.46 5.06 21.84
C ALA A 80 -8.89 5.26 21.33
N GLU A 81 -9.92 4.81 22.04
CA GLU A 81 -11.32 4.90 21.61
C GLU A 81 -11.77 6.36 21.40
N SER A 82 -11.34 7.27 22.28
CA SER A 82 -11.59 8.72 22.15
C SER A 82 -10.84 9.36 20.99
N THR A 83 -9.75 8.72 20.53
CA THR A 83 -8.97 9.19 19.38
C THR A 83 -9.43 8.53 18.09
N GLY A 84 -9.92 7.29 18.16
CA GLY A 84 -10.48 6.56 17.05
C GLY A 84 -11.77 7.18 16.57
N HIS A 85 -12.16 6.83 15.35
CA HIS A 85 -13.34 7.43 14.73
C HIS A 85 -14.16 6.37 14.03
N ILE A 86 -15.48 6.58 14.01
CA ILE A 86 -16.43 5.64 13.40
C ILE A 86 -16.44 5.90 11.89
N ASN A 87 -16.10 4.87 11.11
CA ASN A 87 -16.28 4.87 9.67
C ASN A 87 -17.39 3.87 9.33
N PRO A 88 -18.59 4.32 8.89
CA PRO A 88 -19.72 3.45 8.61
C PRO A 88 -19.42 2.31 7.63
N LYS A 89 -18.44 2.49 6.72
CA LYS A 89 -17.97 1.43 5.81
C LYS A 89 -17.42 0.20 6.55
N TYR A 90 -16.85 0.41 7.74
CA TYR A 90 -16.16 -0.62 8.52
C TYR A 90 -16.87 -0.93 9.86
N GLY A 91 -18.11 -0.44 10.04
CA GLY A 91 -18.94 -0.68 11.22
C GLY A 91 -19.14 0.54 12.11
N SER A 92 -19.75 0.31 13.27
CA SER A 92 -20.10 1.34 14.26
C SER A 92 -19.03 1.58 15.33
N SER A 93 -17.95 0.79 15.34
CA SER A 93 -16.87 0.92 16.31
C SER A 93 -15.80 1.92 15.83
N PRO A 94 -15.23 2.74 16.73
CA PRO A 94 -14.09 3.58 16.43
C PRO A 94 -12.90 2.76 15.90
N GLY A 95 -12.22 3.27 14.86
CA GLY A 95 -11.07 2.62 14.25
C GLY A 95 -10.03 3.59 13.70
N ARG A 96 -8.92 3.01 13.25
CA ARG A 96 -7.84 3.67 12.51
C ARG A 96 -7.55 2.91 11.24
N THR A 97 -7.38 3.64 10.15
CA THR A 97 -7.07 3.06 8.85
C THR A 97 -5.58 3.17 8.57
N PHE A 98 -4.95 2.03 8.29
CA PHE A 98 -3.59 1.97 7.77
C PHE A 98 -3.68 1.83 6.25
N TYR A 99 -3.27 2.88 5.54
CA TYR A 99 -3.24 2.92 4.09
C TYR A 99 -1.88 2.43 3.62
N THR A 100 -1.84 1.31 2.91
CA THR A 100 -0.60 0.62 2.54
C THR A 100 -0.50 0.45 1.03
N HIS A 101 0.68 0.72 0.49
CA HIS A 101 1.03 0.48 -0.90
C HIS A 101 1.82 -0.82 -1.03
N ILE A 102 1.51 -1.60 -2.06
CA ILE A 102 2.06 -2.94 -2.28
C ILE A 102 2.45 -3.08 -3.75
N SER A 103 3.67 -3.54 -4.03
CA SER A 103 4.11 -3.82 -5.40
C SER A 103 3.47 -5.09 -5.94
N ASP A 104 3.48 -5.26 -7.25
CA ASP A 104 3.12 -6.53 -7.90
C ASP A 104 3.97 -7.73 -7.44
N GLN A 105 5.15 -7.49 -6.90
CA GLN A 105 5.99 -8.51 -6.26
C GLN A 105 5.69 -8.73 -4.76
N TYR A 106 4.50 -8.31 -4.30
CA TYR A 106 3.99 -8.44 -2.92
C TYR A 106 4.71 -7.61 -1.84
N ALA A 107 5.73 -6.83 -2.19
CA ALA A 107 6.46 -6.01 -1.22
C ALA A 107 5.60 -4.80 -0.78
N PRO A 108 5.29 -4.64 0.52
CA PRO A 108 4.56 -3.48 0.97
C PRO A 108 5.51 -2.30 1.20
N PHE A 109 5.66 -1.41 0.22
CA PHE A 109 6.75 -0.42 0.20
C PHE A 109 6.46 0.91 0.90
N HIS A 110 5.21 1.18 1.26
CA HIS A 110 4.85 2.40 2.00
C HIS A 110 3.59 2.18 2.82
N THR A 111 3.51 2.80 4.00
CA THR A 111 2.30 2.78 4.84
C THR A 111 2.09 4.12 5.56
N LYS A 112 0.83 4.50 5.76
CA LYS A 112 0.46 5.72 6.47
C LYS A 112 -0.80 5.54 7.29
N VAL A 113 -0.81 6.09 8.50
CA VAL A 113 -2.01 6.14 9.34
C VAL A 113 -2.89 7.29 8.84
N VAL A 114 -4.12 6.97 8.43
CA VAL A 114 -5.08 7.93 7.90
C VAL A 114 -6.06 8.34 9.00
N ASN A 115 -6.24 9.65 9.16
CA ASN A 115 -7.30 10.22 10.00
C ASN A 115 -8.65 10.16 9.28
N VAL A 116 -9.70 9.79 10.01
CA VAL A 116 -11.07 9.70 9.47
C VAL A 116 -11.58 11.07 9.03
N GLY A 117 -12.31 11.10 7.91
CA GLY A 117 -12.81 12.31 7.24
C GLY A 117 -11.93 12.78 6.08
N VAL A 118 -10.68 12.31 6.00
CA VAL A 118 -9.82 12.49 4.82
C VAL A 118 -9.99 11.29 3.91
N ARG A 119 -10.29 11.52 2.63
CA ARG A 119 -10.48 10.43 1.66
C ARG A 119 -9.14 9.72 1.42
N ASP A 120 -9.12 8.39 1.52
CA ASP A 120 -7.93 7.55 1.26
C ASP A 120 -7.17 7.95 -0.03
N SER A 121 -7.94 8.28 -1.06
CA SER A 121 -7.47 8.84 -2.34
C SER A 121 -6.46 10.01 -2.26
N THR A 122 -6.42 10.78 -1.16
CA THR A 122 -5.46 11.88 -1.01
C THR A 122 -4.05 11.40 -0.70
N TYR A 123 -3.90 10.20 -0.12
CA TYR A 123 -2.60 9.66 0.27
C TYR A 123 -2.01 8.72 -0.77
N VAL A 124 -2.74 8.43 -1.85
CA VAL A 124 -2.28 7.55 -2.92
C VAL A 124 -0.96 8.03 -3.54
N LEU A 125 -0.86 9.33 -3.83
CA LEU A 125 0.32 9.94 -4.43
C LEU A 125 1.49 10.05 -3.44
N ASP A 126 1.21 10.22 -2.16
CA ASP A 126 2.27 10.30 -1.15
C ASP A 126 3.10 9.01 -1.14
N GLY A 127 2.45 7.85 -1.17
CA GLY A 127 3.17 6.58 -1.16
C GLY A 127 3.91 6.28 -2.45
N LEU A 128 3.45 6.79 -3.60
CA LEU A 128 4.13 6.65 -4.89
C LEU A 128 5.35 7.55 -5.05
N LEU A 129 5.34 8.72 -4.40
CA LEU A 129 6.40 9.72 -4.56
C LEU A 129 7.45 9.68 -3.44
N TYR A 130 7.06 9.29 -2.23
CA TYR A 130 7.88 9.47 -1.02
C TYR A 130 8.26 8.14 -0.37
N HIS A 131 8.43 7.08 -1.18
CA HIS A 131 9.06 5.83 -0.75
C HIS A 131 10.57 5.88 -1.00
N GLU A 132 11.36 5.22 -0.16
CA GLU A 132 12.82 5.19 -0.27
C GLU A 132 13.35 3.99 -1.10
N SER A 133 12.46 3.13 -1.62
CA SER A 133 12.85 1.97 -2.44
C SER A 133 13.20 2.33 -3.88
N ASP A 134 13.91 1.42 -4.55
CA ASP A 134 14.34 1.50 -5.95
C ASP A 134 13.21 1.21 -6.95
N LEU A 135 12.02 0.82 -6.45
CA LEU A 135 10.84 0.58 -7.28
C LEU A 135 10.53 1.80 -8.15
N ARG A 136 10.18 1.53 -9.41
CA ARG A 136 9.77 2.55 -10.38
C ARG A 136 8.34 2.27 -10.80
N ILE A 137 7.41 2.67 -9.95
CA ILE A 137 5.99 2.44 -10.22
C ILE A 137 5.55 3.29 -11.42
N GLU A 138 4.98 2.64 -12.43
CA GLU A 138 4.40 3.24 -13.62
C GLU A 138 2.87 3.20 -13.56
N GLU A 139 2.28 2.09 -13.09
CA GLU A 139 0.83 1.89 -13.00
C GLU A 139 0.38 1.59 -11.56
N HIS A 140 -0.70 2.25 -11.12
CA HIS A 140 -1.22 2.11 -9.76
C HIS A 140 -2.72 1.82 -9.68
N TYR A 141 -3.06 0.78 -8.92
CA TYR A 141 -4.42 0.26 -8.74
C TYR A 141 -5.02 0.67 -7.39
N THR A 142 -6.28 1.09 -7.39
CA THR A 142 -7.03 1.39 -6.16
C THR A 142 -8.50 1.01 -6.30
N ASP A 143 -9.23 0.96 -5.19
CA ASP A 143 -10.70 0.90 -5.24
C ASP A 143 -11.32 2.25 -5.63
N THR A 144 -12.46 2.29 -6.34
CA THR A 144 -13.05 3.57 -6.83
C THR A 144 -13.53 4.53 -5.72
N ALA A 145 -13.63 4.10 -4.46
CA ALA A 145 -14.20 4.90 -3.40
C ALA A 145 -13.41 6.19 -3.11
N GLY A 146 -13.96 7.35 -3.53
CA GLY A 146 -13.52 8.67 -3.07
C GLY A 146 -12.60 9.46 -4.01
N PHE A 147 -12.18 8.90 -5.15
CA PHE A 147 -11.24 9.57 -6.06
C PHE A 147 -11.86 10.77 -6.77
N THR A 148 -11.14 11.89 -6.77
CA THR A 148 -11.56 13.13 -7.44
C THR A 148 -10.84 13.30 -8.76
N ALA A 149 -11.39 14.11 -9.66
CA ALA A 149 -10.71 14.48 -10.90
C ALA A 149 -9.30 15.05 -10.64
N HIS A 150 -9.08 15.79 -9.54
CA HIS A 150 -7.75 16.28 -9.18
C HIS A 150 -6.70 15.17 -9.04
N VAL A 151 -7.08 13.98 -8.53
CA VAL A 151 -6.15 12.85 -8.40
C VAL A 151 -5.78 12.31 -9.77
N PHE A 152 -6.76 12.13 -10.68
CA PHE A 152 -6.49 11.74 -12.06
C PHE A 152 -5.53 12.71 -12.75
N ALA A 153 -5.76 14.02 -12.59
CA ALA A 153 -4.91 15.05 -13.16
C ALA A 153 -3.47 14.98 -12.64
N LEU A 154 -3.29 14.89 -11.31
CA LEU A 154 -1.96 14.83 -10.71
C LEU A 154 -1.23 13.53 -11.04
N MET A 155 -1.92 12.40 -11.05
CA MET A 155 -1.33 11.12 -11.47
C MET A 155 -0.74 11.22 -12.87
N HIS A 156 -1.53 11.72 -13.83
CA HIS A 156 -1.07 11.94 -15.21
C HIS A 156 0.13 12.89 -15.27
N LEU A 157 0.03 14.07 -14.63
CA LEU A 157 1.11 15.07 -14.64
C LEU A 157 2.42 14.59 -14.01
N LEU A 158 2.32 13.67 -13.04
CA LEU A 158 3.48 13.09 -12.36
C LEU A 158 4.04 11.86 -13.08
N GLY A 159 3.37 11.38 -14.14
CA GLY A 159 3.82 10.27 -14.98
C GLY A 159 3.29 8.90 -14.58
N PHE A 160 2.25 8.84 -13.74
CA PHE A 160 1.63 7.58 -13.31
C PHE A 160 0.37 7.28 -14.09
N ARG A 161 0.25 6.04 -14.57
CA ARG A 161 -1.00 5.47 -15.06
C ARG A 161 -1.88 5.11 -13.87
N PHE A 162 -2.97 5.85 -13.69
CA PHE A 162 -3.90 5.61 -12.60
C PHE A 162 -5.05 4.71 -13.04
N ALA A 163 -5.20 3.56 -12.38
CA ALA A 163 -6.14 2.53 -12.78
C ALA A 163 -7.05 2.07 -11.62
N PRO A 164 -8.05 2.90 -11.22
CA PRO A 164 -9.01 2.52 -10.18
C PRO A 164 -10.02 1.46 -10.67
N ARG A 165 -10.37 0.50 -9.82
CA ARG A 165 -11.41 -0.52 -10.07
C ARG A 165 -12.81 0.11 -10.07
N ILE A 166 -13.41 0.30 -11.24
CA ILE A 166 -14.77 0.84 -11.38
C ILE A 166 -15.80 -0.24 -11.03
N ARG A 167 -16.59 -0.02 -9.96
CA ARG A 167 -17.69 -0.91 -9.55
C ARG A 167 -19.00 -0.57 -10.29
N ASP A 168 -19.41 0.70 -10.24
CA ASP A 168 -20.71 1.17 -10.76
C ASP A 168 -20.53 1.95 -12.07
N LEU A 169 -20.54 1.22 -13.19
CA LEU A 169 -20.42 1.81 -14.53
C LEU A 169 -21.58 2.74 -14.89
N GLY A 170 -22.80 2.46 -14.39
CA GLY A 170 -24.00 3.27 -14.68
C GLY A 170 -23.94 4.69 -14.13
N ASP A 171 -23.24 4.90 -13.01
CA ASP A 171 -23.07 6.21 -12.37
C ASP A 171 -21.88 7.00 -12.92
N THR A 172 -21.12 6.39 -13.83
CA THR A 172 -19.90 6.96 -14.35
C THR A 172 -20.22 7.96 -15.47
N LYS A 173 -19.67 9.17 -15.36
CA LYS A 173 -19.87 10.25 -16.33
C LYS A 173 -18.62 10.52 -17.16
N LEU A 174 -18.80 10.60 -18.47
CA LEU A 174 -17.81 10.98 -19.48
C LEU A 174 -17.91 12.48 -19.77
N PHE A 175 -16.77 13.17 -19.88
CA PHE A 175 -16.72 14.61 -20.14
C PHE A 175 -16.13 14.86 -21.53
N ILE A 176 -16.87 15.59 -22.36
CA ILE A 176 -16.47 15.89 -23.74
C ILE A 176 -16.23 17.39 -23.94
N PRO A 177 -15.37 17.78 -24.91
CA PRO A 177 -15.23 19.16 -25.34
C PRO A 177 -16.55 19.74 -25.87
N LYS A 178 -16.61 21.06 -26.01
CA LYS A 178 -17.72 21.71 -26.73
C LYS A 178 -17.66 21.32 -28.21
N GLY A 179 -18.77 20.85 -28.76
CA GLY A 179 -18.91 20.46 -30.16
C GLY A 179 -20.25 19.75 -30.42
N ASP A 180 -20.53 19.49 -31.69
CA ASP A 180 -21.81 18.95 -32.17
C ASP A 180 -21.78 17.43 -32.43
N THR A 181 -20.68 16.76 -32.11
CA THR A 181 -20.53 15.32 -32.31
C THR A 181 -21.48 14.53 -31.40
N ALA A 182 -22.38 13.76 -32.00
CA ALA A 182 -23.29 12.86 -31.29
C ALA A 182 -22.63 11.48 -31.06
N TYR A 183 -22.80 10.94 -29.86
CA TYR A 183 -22.33 9.61 -29.47
C TYR A 183 -23.51 8.81 -28.92
N ASP A 184 -24.36 8.27 -29.81
CA ASP A 184 -25.65 7.69 -29.40
C ASP A 184 -25.50 6.53 -28.40
N ALA A 185 -24.53 5.65 -28.61
CA ALA A 185 -24.26 4.52 -27.71
C ALA A 185 -23.76 4.94 -26.31
N LEU A 186 -23.11 6.10 -26.20
CA LEU A 186 -22.53 6.60 -24.93
C LEU A 186 -23.37 7.72 -24.30
N LYS A 187 -24.47 8.13 -24.96
CA LYS A 187 -25.33 9.24 -24.53
C LYS A 187 -25.75 9.18 -23.06
N PRO A 188 -26.10 8.01 -22.47
CA PRO A 188 -26.45 7.93 -21.04
C PRO A 188 -25.28 8.22 -20.09
N MET A 189 -24.05 7.95 -20.53
CA MET A 189 -22.82 8.15 -19.76
C MET A 189 -22.24 9.55 -19.96
N ILE A 190 -22.60 10.27 -21.02
CA ILE A 190 -22.08 11.62 -21.27
C ILE A 190 -22.67 12.61 -20.26
N SER A 191 -21.79 13.37 -19.61
CA SER A 191 -22.17 14.47 -18.72
C SER A 191 -22.82 15.62 -19.50
N SER A 192 -23.79 16.28 -18.87
CA SER A 192 -24.30 17.57 -19.34
C SER A 192 -23.24 18.67 -19.28
N ASP A 193 -22.30 18.56 -18.33
CA ASP A 193 -21.17 19.50 -18.21
C ASP A 193 -20.16 19.27 -19.33
N ARG A 194 -19.81 20.35 -20.04
CA ARG A 194 -18.74 20.34 -21.04
C ARG A 194 -17.41 20.73 -20.42
N LEU A 195 -16.33 20.16 -20.96
CA LEU A 195 -14.96 20.50 -20.54
C LEU A 195 -14.67 21.98 -20.79
N ASN A 196 -14.13 22.66 -19.77
CA ASN A 196 -13.68 24.04 -19.90
C ASN A 196 -12.19 24.12 -20.21
N ILE A 197 -11.83 23.91 -21.49
CA ILE A 197 -10.44 23.96 -21.97
C ILE A 197 -9.79 25.34 -21.75
N LYS A 198 -10.58 26.42 -21.77
CA LYS A 198 -10.07 27.78 -21.52
C LYS A 198 -9.51 27.91 -20.09
N ALA A 199 -10.16 27.30 -19.10
CA ALA A 199 -9.68 27.32 -17.71
C ALA A 199 -8.34 26.58 -17.56
N ILE A 200 -8.15 25.47 -18.28
CA ILE A 200 -6.87 24.73 -18.28
C ILE A 200 -5.77 25.62 -18.85
N ARG A 201 -6.00 26.25 -20.02
CA ARG A 201 -5.01 27.13 -20.67
C ARG A 201 -4.67 28.35 -19.81
N ALA A 202 -5.64 28.95 -19.15
CA ALA A 202 -5.46 30.15 -18.32
C ALA A 202 -4.62 29.89 -17.06
N HIS A 203 -4.52 28.64 -16.60
CA HIS A 203 -3.82 28.26 -15.38
C HIS A 203 -2.75 27.18 -15.60
N TRP A 204 -2.27 27.04 -16.84
CA TRP A 204 -1.37 25.94 -17.22
C TRP A 204 -0.05 26.01 -16.46
N ASP A 205 0.53 27.21 -16.37
CA ASP A 205 1.80 27.41 -15.67
C ASP A 205 1.67 27.11 -14.16
N GLU A 206 0.56 27.45 -13.53
CA GLU A 206 0.30 27.09 -12.13
C GLU A 206 0.09 25.58 -11.94
N ILE A 207 -0.54 24.90 -12.89
CA ILE A 207 -0.66 23.43 -12.88
C ILE A 207 0.73 22.79 -12.93
N LEU A 208 1.58 23.22 -13.86
CA LEU A 208 2.95 22.71 -13.99
C LEU A 208 3.79 23.01 -12.76
N ARG A 209 3.67 24.22 -12.21
CA ARG A 209 4.34 24.59 -10.95
C ARG A 209 3.89 23.70 -9.80
N LEU A 210 2.59 23.46 -9.65
CA LEU A 210 2.04 22.57 -8.63
C LEU A 210 2.62 21.15 -8.75
N ALA A 211 2.55 20.56 -9.95
CA ALA A 211 3.07 19.22 -10.21
C ALA A 211 4.56 19.14 -9.92
N THR A 212 5.33 20.16 -10.32
CA THR A 212 6.77 20.24 -10.08
C THR A 212 7.09 20.36 -8.58
N SER A 213 6.39 21.22 -7.83
CA SER A 213 6.58 21.36 -6.39
C SER A 213 6.27 20.07 -5.62
N ILE A 214 5.28 19.29 -6.08
CA ILE A 214 4.98 17.97 -5.54
C ILE A 214 6.10 16.98 -5.90
N LYS A 215 6.51 16.92 -7.17
CA LYS A 215 7.56 16.01 -7.64
C LYS A 215 8.92 16.26 -6.96
N GLN A 216 9.24 17.51 -6.64
CA GLN A 216 10.46 17.90 -5.93
C GLN A 216 10.35 17.75 -4.40
N GLY A 217 9.19 17.32 -3.88
CA GLY A 217 8.98 17.16 -2.43
C GLY A 217 8.91 18.46 -1.64
N THR A 218 8.77 19.62 -2.29
CA THR A 218 8.59 20.92 -1.61
C THR A 218 7.29 20.94 -0.79
N VAL A 219 6.25 20.26 -1.28
CA VAL A 219 4.97 20.06 -0.61
C VAL A 219 4.45 18.65 -0.87
N THR A 220 3.77 18.04 0.10
CA THR A 220 3.17 16.71 -0.13
C THR A 220 1.92 16.80 -1.00
N ALA A 221 1.65 15.74 -1.77
CA ALA A 221 0.48 15.66 -2.64
C ALA A 221 -0.81 15.67 -1.80
N SER A 222 -0.83 14.92 -0.69
CA SER A 222 -1.97 14.89 0.23
C SER A 222 -2.31 16.26 0.82
N LEU A 223 -1.30 17.06 1.17
CA LEU A 223 -1.50 18.41 1.69
C LEU A 223 -2.15 19.31 0.63
N MET A 224 -1.64 19.29 -0.60
CA MET A 224 -2.16 20.10 -1.70
C MET A 224 -3.57 19.68 -2.11
N LEU A 225 -3.83 18.38 -2.23
CA LEU A 225 -5.16 17.85 -2.54
C LEU A 225 -6.19 18.25 -1.47
N ARG A 226 -5.82 18.24 -0.18
CA ARG A 226 -6.68 18.74 0.90
C ARG A 226 -6.98 20.23 0.75
N LYS A 227 -5.96 21.05 0.48
CA LYS A 227 -6.10 22.50 0.33
C LYS A 227 -6.91 22.91 -0.91
N LEU A 228 -6.76 22.18 -2.02
CA LEU A 228 -7.57 22.38 -3.23
C LEU A 228 -9.02 21.91 -3.01
N GLY A 229 -9.20 20.83 -2.24
CA GLY A 229 -10.51 20.30 -1.88
C GLY A 229 -11.32 21.17 -0.91
N SER A 230 -10.68 22.05 -0.12
CA SER A 230 -11.38 22.92 0.84
C SER A 230 -12.08 24.14 0.21
N TYR A 231 -11.61 24.65 -0.94
CA TYR A 231 -12.21 25.81 -1.62
C TYR A 231 -12.34 25.62 -3.14
N PRO A 232 -13.03 24.57 -3.62
CA PRO A 232 -12.97 24.14 -5.02
C PRO A 232 -13.65 25.11 -6.01
N ARG A 233 -14.56 25.97 -5.54
CA ARG A 233 -15.28 26.93 -6.39
C ARG A 233 -14.65 28.33 -6.45
N GLN A 234 -13.72 28.62 -5.54
CA GLN A 234 -13.10 29.95 -5.41
C GLN A 234 -11.64 29.96 -5.89
N ASN A 235 -11.09 28.80 -6.24
CA ASN A 235 -9.70 28.65 -6.65
C ASN A 235 -9.62 28.27 -8.14
N GLY A 236 -9.13 29.20 -8.98
CA GLY A 236 -8.96 28.99 -10.42
C GLY A 236 -8.08 27.79 -10.76
N LEU A 237 -7.01 27.55 -9.99
CA LEU A 237 -6.14 26.38 -10.14
C LEU A 237 -6.88 25.07 -9.83
N ALA A 238 -7.71 25.05 -8.79
CA ALA A 238 -8.50 23.85 -8.47
C ALA A 238 -9.49 23.53 -9.60
N ILE A 239 -10.15 24.56 -10.15
CA ILE A 239 -11.06 24.40 -11.29
C ILE A 239 -10.31 23.85 -12.50
N ALA A 240 -9.17 24.46 -12.86
CA ALA A 240 -8.37 24.04 -14.01
C ALA A 240 -7.87 22.59 -13.87
N LEU A 241 -7.33 22.23 -12.69
CA LEU A 241 -6.87 20.87 -12.40
C LEU A 241 -8.01 19.85 -12.43
N ARG A 242 -9.22 20.23 -11.98
CA ARG A 242 -10.42 19.40 -12.08
C ARG A 242 -10.82 19.13 -13.52
N GLU A 243 -10.77 20.14 -14.40
CA GLU A 243 -11.10 19.96 -15.82
C GLU A 243 -10.07 19.07 -16.53
N LEU A 244 -8.78 19.23 -16.24
CA LEU A 244 -7.74 18.29 -16.73
C LEU A 244 -8.02 16.86 -16.25
N GLY A 245 -8.36 16.71 -14.97
CA GLY A 245 -8.68 15.42 -14.39
C GLY A 245 -9.94 14.76 -14.95
N ARG A 246 -10.90 15.55 -15.44
CA ARG A 246 -12.09 15.06 -16.14
C ARG A 246 -11.72 14.45 -17.50
N ILE A 247 -10.70 14.99 -18.18
CA ILE A 247 -10.17 14.43 -19.42
C ILE A 247 -9.55 13.06 -19.13
N GLU A 248 -8.56 13.00 -18.24
CA GLU A 248 -7.85 11.76 -17.88
C GLU A 248 -8.80 10.68 -17.38
N ARG A 249 -9.77 11.05 -16.53
CA ARG A 249 -10.80 10.13 -16.08
C ARG A 249 -11.63 9.60 -17.24
N THR A 250 -12.03 10.44 -18.19
CA THR A 250 -12.81 10.03 -19.36
C THR A 250 -12.02 9.04 -20.22
N LEU A 251 -10.75 9.33 -20.50
CA LEU A 251 -9.85 8.44 -21.24
C LEU A 251 -9.72 7.08 -20.54
N PHE A 252 -9.46 7.08 -19.23
CA PHE A 252 -9.39 5.84 -18.46
C PHE A 252 -10.69 5.03 -18.50
N ILE A 253 -11.86 5.67 -18.42
CA ILE A 253 -13.14 4.95 -18.48
C ILE A 253 -13.32 4.30 -19.86
N LEU A 254 -12.91 4.97 -20.93
CA LEU A 254 -12.97 4.40 -22.28
C LEU A 254 -12.06 3.18 -22.40
N ASP A 255 -10.82 3.27 -21.91
CA ASP A 255 -9.90 2.13 -21.83
C ASP A 255 -10.48 0.99 -20.99
N TRP A 256 -11.08 1.33 -19.85
CA TRP A 256 -11.72 0.39 -18.94
C TRP A 256 -12.89 -0.33 -19.57
N LEU A 257 -13.66 0.31 -20.46
CA LEU A 257 -14.75 -0.31 -21.21
C LEU A 257 -14.21 -1.27 -22.29
N GLN A 258 -13.16 -0.85 -23.00
CA GLN A 258 -12.64 -1.57 -24.16
C GLN A 258 -11.74 -2.77 -23.80
N SER A 259 -10.90 -2.66 -22.77
CA SER A 259 -9.90 -3.68 -22.46
C SER A 259 -10.33 -4.62 -21.32
N VAL A 260 -10.49 -5.90 -21.64
CA VAL A 260 -10.69 -6.96 -20.64
C VAL A 260 -9.41 -7.17 -19.83
N GLU A 261 -8.26 -7.05 -20.48
CA GLU A 261 -6.92 -7.25 -19.92
C GLU A 261 -6.65 -6.23 -18.81
N LEU A 262 -6.96 -4.95 -19.05
CA LEU A 262 -6.87 -3.90 -18.04
C LEU A 262 -7.67 -4.27 -16.79
N ARG A 263 -8.94 -4.69 -16.97
CA ARG A 263 -9.80 -5.10 -15.85
C ARG A 263 -9.20 -6.29 -15.09
N ARG A 264 -8.71 -7.31 -15.79
CA ARG A 264 -8.06 -8.48 -15.18
C ARG A 264 -6.82 -8.09 -14.37
N ARG A 265 -5.94 -7.25 -14.92
CA ARG A 265 -4.72 -6.79 -14.22
C ARG A 265 -5.04 -5.98 -12.97
N VAL A 266 -6.00 -5.04 -13.05
CA VAL A 266 -6.47 -4.26 -11.89
C VAL A 266 -7.03 -5.16 -10.80
N HIS A 267 -7.87 -6.15 -11.18
CA HIS A 267 -8.40 -7.12 -10.22
C HIS A 267 -7.31 -7.97 -9.57
N ALA A 268 -6.35 -8.49 -10.35
CA ALA A 268 -5.24 -9.27 -9.82
C ALA A 268 -4.38 -8.44 -8.85
N GLY A 269 -4.06 -7.19 -9.20
CA GLY A 269 -3.31 -6.27 -8.35
C GLY A 269 -4.00 -5.98 -7.01
N LEU A 270 -5.32 -5.72 -7.04
CA LEU A 270 -6.10 -5.47 -5.82
C LEU A 270 -6.23 -6.73 -4.94
N ASN A 271 -6.38 -7.91 -5.54
CA ASN A 271 -6.44 -9.17 -4.81
C ASN A 271 -5.14 -9.44 -4.03
N LYS A 272 -3.97 -9.04 -4.56
CA LYS A 272 -2.69 -9.11 -3.82
C LYS A 272 -2.74 -8.24 -2.55
N GLY A 273 -3.34 -7.05 -2.64
CA GLY A 273 -3.55 -6.17 -1.49
C GLY A 273 -4.47 -6.76 -0.44
N GLU A 274 -5.61 -7.34 -0.85
CA GLU A 274 -6.54 -8.02 0.06
C GLU A 274 -5.89 -9.23 0.76
N ALA A 275 -5.10 -10.02 0.02
CA ALA A 275 -4.36 -11.16 0.58
C ALA A 275 -3.30 -10.70 1.60
N ARG A 276 -2.55 -9.63 1.30
CA ARG A 276 -1.60 -9.03 2.25
C ARG A 276 -2.32 -8.56 3.50
N ASN A 277 -3.50 -7.98 3.39
CA ASN A 277 -4.29 -7.55 4.54
C ASN A 277 -4.64 -8.73 5.47
N ALA A 278 -4.82 -9.93 4.94
CA ALA A 278 -4.99 -11.13 5.76
C ALA A 278 -3.72 -11.47 6.57
N LEU A 279 -2.55 -11.46 5.93
CA LEU A 279 -1.26 -11.62 6.61
C LEU A 279 -1.04 -10.54 7.69
N ALA A 280 -1.32 -9.28 7.36
CA ALA A 280 -1.17 -8.17 8.29
C ALA A 280 -2.08 -8.32 9.52
N ARG A 281 -3.32 -8.84 9.37
CA ARG A 281 -4.19 -9.18 10.53
C ARG A 281 -3.61 -10.31 11.37
N ALA A 282 -3.07 -11.34 10.72
CA ALA A 282 -2.47 -12.48 11.42
C ALA A 282 -1.24 -12.04 12.25
N VAL A 283 -0.41 -11.13 11.71
CA VAL A 283 0.72 -10.54 12.45
C VAL A 283 0.22 -9.62 13.56
N PHE A 284 -0.77 -8.77 13.30
CA PHE A 284 -1.32 -7.79 14.25
C PHE A 284 -2.41 -8.39 15.16
N PHE A 285 -2.11 -9.47 15.88
CA PHE A 285 -3.14 -10.23 16.62
C PHE A 285 -3.30 -9.83 18.10
N ASN A 286 -2.27 -9.29 18.75
CA ASN A 286 -2.38 -8.96 20.19
C ASN A 286 -3.38 -7.83 20.41
N ARG A 287 -3.90 -7.75 21.65
CA ARG A 287 -4.96 -6.80 22.05
C ARG A 287 -6.21 -6.94 21.18
N LEU A 288 -6.53 -8.18 20.76
CA LEU A 288 -7.65 -8.47 19.86
C LEU A 288 -7.56 -7.75 18.51
N GLY A 289 -6.34 -7.41 18.07
CA GLY A 289 -6.10 -6.58 16.89
C GLY A 289 -6.52 -5.11 17.06
N GLU A 290 -6.79 -4.67 18.28
CA GLU A 290 -7.17 -3.29 18.57
C GLU A 290 -5.96 -2.39 18.81
N ILE A 291 -5.97 -1.21 18.22
CA ILE A 291 -5.05 -0.14 18.56
C ILE A 291 -5.52 0.48 19.88
N ARG A 292 -4.63 0.52 20.87
CA ARG A 292 -4.92 1.06 22.22
C ARG A 292 -4.07 2.28 22.59
N ASP A 293 -3.22 2.72 21.68
CA ASP A 293 -2.28 3.83 21.88
C ASP A 293 -2.96 5.18 21.70
N ARG A 294 -2.65 6.10 22.61
CA ARG A 294 -3.28 7.42 22.65
C ARG A 294 -2.64 8.40 21.65
N SER A 295 -1.33 8.33 21.43
CA SER A 295 -0.65 9.29 20.54
C SER A 295 -0.63 8.81 19.09
N PHE A 296 -0.83 9.73 18.16
CA PHE A 296 -0.75 9.45 16.72
C PHE A 296 0.62 8.90 16.32
N GLU A 297 1.69 9.40 16.94
CA GLU A 297 3.06 8.91 16.74
C GLU A 297 3.20 7.41 17.08
N GLN A 298 2.67 6.97 18.21
CA GLN A 298 2.72 5.54 18.58
C GLN A 298 1.92 4.67 17.61
N GLN A 299 0.79 5.17 17.11
CA GLN A 299 0.00 4.49 16.08
C GLN A 299 0.79 4.39 14.77
N ARG A 300 1.53 5.43 14.39
CA ARG A 300 2.42 5.44 13.23
C ARG A 300 3.54 4.40 13.37
N TYR A 301 4.21 4.34 14.51
CA TYR A 301 5.24 3.30 14.75
C TYR A 301 4.69 1.88 14.69
N ARG A 302 3.44 1.64 15.13
CA ARG A 302 2.79 0.34 14.93
C ARG A 302 2.55 0.02 13.47
N ALA A 303 2.02 0.97 12.71
CA ALA A 303 1.80 0.79 11.28
C ALA A 303 3.14 0.48 10.57
N SER A 304 4.18 1.26 10.84
CA SER A 304 5.52 1.05 10.27
C SER A 304 6.13 -0.29 10.68
N GLY A 305 6.05 -0.67 11.97
CA GLY A 305 6.53 -1.96 12.45
C GLY A 305 5.80 -3.14 11.83
N LEU A 306 4.47 -3.08 11.75
CA LEU A 306 3.64 -4.08 11.08
C LEU A 306 4.03 -4.20 9.61
N ASN A 307 4.22 -3.07 8.93
CA ASN A 307 4.58 -3.06 7.52
C ASN A 307 5.96 -3.69 7.28
N LEU A 308 6.95 -3.33 8.10
CA LEU A 308 8.31 -3.86 8.02
C LEU A 308 8.35 -5.37 8.27
N VAL A 309 7.64 -5.88 9.29
CA VAL A 309 7.59 -7.32 9.55
C VAL A 309 6.83 -8.05 8.45
N THR A 310 5.78 -7.45 7.90
CA THR A 310 5.07 -8.03 6.74
C THR A 310 6.00 -8.14 5.53
N ALA A 311 6.80 -7.11 5.24
CA ALA A 311 7.82 -7.17 4.18
C ALA A 311 8.88 -8.24 4.45
N ALA A 312 9.31 -8.39 5.70
CA ALA A 312 10.28 -9.43 6.08
C ALA A 312 9.70 -10.86 5.88
N VAL A 313 8.43 -11.07 6.20
CA VAL A 313 7.74 -12.35 5.94
C VAL A 313 7.67 -12.63 4.44
N VAL A 314 7.30 -11.63 3.62
CA VAL A 314 7.27 -11.75 2.16
C VAL A 314 8.64 -12.15 1.62
N LEU A 315 9.69 -11.40 1.96
CA LEU A 315 11.04 -11.68 1.49
C LEU A 315 11.54 -13.06 1.94
N TRP A 316 11.31 -13.41 3.21
CA TRP A 316 11.65 -14.74 3.71
C TRP A 316 10.96 -15.83 2.90
N ASN A 317 9.65 -15.71 2.66
CA ASN A 317 8.92 -16.70 1.91
C ASN A 317 9.38 -16.78 0.45
N THR A 318 9.66 -15.66 -0.22
CA THR A 318 10.22 -15.64 -1.58
C THR A 318 11.51 -16.46 -1.66
N VAL A 319 12.44 -16.21 -0.74
CA VAL A 319 13.72 -16.94 -0.65
C VAL A 319 13.50 -18.44 -0.46
N TYR A 320 12.57 -18.85 0.40
CA TYR A 320 12.34 -20.28 0.65
C TYR A 320 11.50 -20.96 -0.42
N LEU A 321 10.62 -20.23 -1.12
CA LEU A 321 9.89 -20.74 -2.28
C LEU A 321 10.85 -21.08 -3.42
N GLU A 322 11.80 -20.19 -3.73
CA GLU A 322 12.86 -20.44 -4.71
C GLU A 322 13.67 -21.70 -4.34
N ARG A 323 14.13 -21.76 -3.09
CA ARG A 323 14.90 -22.91 -2.59
C ARG A 323 14.11 -24.21 -2.64
N ALA A 324 12.82 -24.17 -2.31
CA ALA A 324 11.95 -25.34 -2.39
C ALA A 324 11.77 -25.80 -3.84
N ALA A 325 11.55 -24.87 -4.78
CA ALA A 325 11.46 -25.19 -6.21
C ALA A 325 12.75 -25.83 -6.74
N HIS A 326 13.92 -25.28 -6.38
CA HIS A 326 15.21 -25.87 -6.75
C HIS A 326 15.44 -27.25 -6.11
N ALA A 327 15.06 -27.44 -4.85
CA ALA A 327 15.20 -28.73 -4.19
C ALA A 327 14.32 -29.80 -4.84
N LEU A 328 13.08 -29.47 -5.23
CA LEU A 328 12.20 -30.37 -5.97
C LEU A 328 12.80 -30.76 -7.32
N ARG A 329 13.27 -29.78 -8.11
CA ARG A 329 13.95 -30.04 -9.39
C ARG A 329 15.19 -30.93 -9.19
N GLY A 330 16.00 -30.66 -8.18
CA GLY A 330 17.20 -31.44 -7.87
C GLY A 330 16.91 -32.88 -7.43
N ASN A 331 15.70 -33.17 -6.94
CA ASN A 331 15.22 -34.51 -6.59
C ASN A 331 14.36 -35.14 -7.69
N GLY A 332 14.53 -34.72 -8.95
CA GLY A 332 13.88 -35.33 -10.11
C GLY A 332 12.39 -35.02 -10.26
N HIS A 333 11.82 -34.12 -9.45
CA HIS A 333 10.43 -33.69 -9.63
C HIS A 333 10.36 -32.63 -10.72
N ALA A 334 9.47 -32.82 -11.69
CA ALA A 334 9.17 -31.80 -12.68
C ALA A 334 8.45 -30.61 -12.01
N VAL A 335 9.06 -29.43 -12.08
CA VAL A 335 8.46 -28.17 -11.63
C VAL A 335 8.18 -27.33 -12.86
N ASP A 336 6.90 -27.13 -13.17
CA ASP A 336 6.47 -26.28 -14.28
C ASP A 336 6.57 -24.81 -13.88
N ASP A 337 7.42 -24.07 -14.59
CA ASP A 337 7.69 -22.65 -14.35
C ASP A 337 6.44 -21.78 -14.56
N ALA A 338 5.51 -22.22 -15.42
CA ALA A 338 4.24 -21.53 -15.63
C ALA A 338 3.37 -21.53 -14.38
N LEU A 339 3.58 -22.45 -13.43
CA LEU A 339 2.83 -22.54 -12.19
C LEU A 339 3.39 -21.63 -11.08
N LEU A 340 4.65 -21.19 -11.19
CA LEU A 340 5.31 -20.41 -10.14
C LEU A 340 4.63 -19.06 -9.90
N GLN A 341 4.03 -18.46 -10.94
CA GLN A 341 3.25 -17.22 -10.84
C GLN A 341 2.02 -17.33 -9.91
N TYR A 342 1.53 -18.56 -9.66
CA TYR A 342 0.37 -18.82 -8.79
C TYR A 342 0.76 -19.09 -7.33
N LEU A 343 2.05 -19.18 -7.03
CA LEU A 343 2.53 -19.23 -5.65
C LEU A 343 2.34 -17.88 -4.98
N SER A 344 2.24 -17.88 -3.66
CA SER A 344 2.09 -16.66 -2.87
C SER A 344 3.14 -16.60 -1.77
N PRO A 345 3.93 -15.50 -1.67
CA PRO A 345 4.88 -15.31 -0.58
C PRO A 345 4.18 -14.85 0.70
N LEU A 346 2.84 -14.85 0.75
CA LEU A 346 2.08 -14.36 1.89
C LEU A 346 1.74 -15.44 2.92
N GLY A 347 2.09 -16.73 2.72
CA GLY A 347 1.77 -17.78 3.70
C GLY A 347 2.46 -17.55 5.07
N TRP A 348 1.77 -17.80 6.18
CA TRP A 348 2.33 -17.58 7.53
C TRP A 348 2.16 -18.75 8.51
N GLU A 349 1.54 -19.85 8.10
CA GLU A 349 1.28 -21.00 8.99
C GLU A 349 2.57 -21.66 9.52
N HIS A 350 3.67 -21.54 8.77
CA HIS A 350 5.00 -22.00 9.18
C HIS A 350 5.77 -21.00 10.06
N ILE A 351 5.20 -19.82 10.33
CA ILE A 351 5.84 -18.77 11.12
C ILE A 351 5.17 -18.71 12.49
N ASN A 352 5.95 -18.99 13.54
CA ASN A 352 5.43 -18.87 14.89
C ASN A 352 5.37 -17.39 15.31
N LEU A 353 4.16 -16.90 15.55
CA LEU A 353 3.87 -15.52 15.97
C LEU A 353 3.55 -15.42 17.47
N THR A 354 3.51 -16.53 18.22
CA THR A 354 3.15 -16.57 19.64
C THR A 354 4.20 -17.33 20.47
N GLY A 355 4.11 -17.19 21.81
CA GLY A 355 5.03 -17.82 22.75
C GLY A 355 6.20 -16.91 23.16
N ASP A 356 7.28 -17.53 23.64
CA ASP A 356 8.46 -16.82 24.13
C ASP A 356 9.40 -16.41 22.99
N TYR A 357 9.82 -15.14 22.99
CA TYR A 357 10.70 -14.57 21.97
C TYR A 357 12.16 -14.72 22.38
N LEU A 358 12.72 -15.89 22.10
CA LEU A 358 14.11 -16.22 22.45
C LEU A 358 15.07 -15.90 21.30
N TRP A 359 16.00 -14.98 21.55
CA TRP A 359 17.08 -14.64 20.61
C TRP A 359 18.33 -15.49 20.77
N ARG A 360 18.29 -16.51 21.66
CA ARG A 360 19.43 -17.41 21.89
C ARG A 360 19.66 -18.28 20.66
N SER A 361 20.68 -17.96 19.88
CA SER A 361 21.09 -18.70 18.69
C SER A 361 21.76 -20.03 19.07
N SER A 362 20.99 -21.08 19.35
CA SER A 362 21.52 -22.44 19.26
C SER A 362 21.63 -22.88 17.78
N ALA A 363 20.79 -22.32 16.91
CA ALA A 363 20.95 -22.42 15.47
C ALA A 363 22.02 -21.41 15.01
N LYS A 364 23.29 -21.83 15.00
CA LYS A 364 24.34 -21.15 14.22
C LYS A 364 24.05 -21.33 12.73
N ILE A 365 23.06 -20.60 12.23
CA ILE A 365 22.95 -20.35 10.79
C ILE A 365 24.18 -19.50 10.48
N GLY A 366 25.23 -20.11 9.91
CA GLY A 366 26.44 -19.40 9.53
C GLY A 366 26.12 -18.23 8.60
N ALA A 367 26.99 -17.22 8.53
CA ALA A 367 26.80 -16.10 7.61
C ALA A 367 26.48 -16.62 6.19
N GLY A 368 25.33 -16.21 5.64
CA GLY A 368 24.85 -16.63 4.32
C GLY A 368 24.27 -18.06 4.23
N LYS A 369 24.14 -18.81 5.33
CA LYS A 369 23.47 -20.11 5.34
C LYS A 369 21.96 -19.92 5.56
N PHE A 370 21.18 -20.91 5.14
CA PHE A 370 19.72 -20.93 5.28
C PHE A 370 19.31 -22.03 6.26
N ARG A 371 18.09 -21.94 6.80
CA ARG A 371 17.49 -23.07 7.53
C ARG A 371 17.29 -24.23 6.55
N PRO A 372 17.51 -25.48 6.99
CA PRO A 372 17.27 -26.64 6.15
C PRO A 372 15.79 -26.73 5.76
N LEU A 373 15.53 -27.16 4.53
CA LEU A 373 14.18 -27.54 4.10
C LEU A 373 13.77 -28.84 4.80
N ARG A 374 12.46 -29.11 4.85
CA ARG A 374 11.97 -30.41 5.29
C ARG A 374 12.46 -31.49 4.31
N PRO A 375 12.83 -32.69 4.78
CA PRO A 375 13.17 -33.80 3.89
C PRO A 375 12.02 -34.06 2.92
N LEU A 376 12.35 -34.22 1.64
CA LEU A 376 11.37 -34.68 0.65
C LEU A 376 11.07 -36.15 0.92
N GLN A 377 9.81 -36.55 0.80
CA GLN A 377 9.48 -37.96 0.78
C GLN A 377 10.01 -38.56 -0.54
N PRO A 378 10.60 -39.76 -0.51
CA PRO A 378 10.99 -40.44 -1.74
C PRO A 378 9.75 -40.66 -2.62
N ALA A 379 9.93 -40.45 -3.93
CA ALA A 379 8.89 -40.52 -4.94
C ALA A 379 8.24 -41.91 -5.05
#